data_AF-A0A968D0P6-F1
#
_entry.id   AF-A0A968D0P6-F1
#
_cell.length_a   1.000
_cell.length_b   1.000
_cell.length_c   1.000
_cell.angle_alpha   90.00
_cell.angle_beta   90.00
_cell.angle_gamma   90.00
#
_symmetry.space_group_name_H-M   'P 1'
#
loop_
_entity.id
_entity.type
_entity.pdbx_description
1 polymer ?
#
loop_
_entity_poly.entity_id
_entity_poly.type
_entity_poly.pdbx_seq_one_letter_code
_entity_poly.pdbx_strand_id
1 'polypeptide(L)'
;MRSFEAAERALDADHLIEHFAPVADFHVYNDGQRLDYETVTANLRSGFPSLRSIEGGFHDMRVIVLASDAALGTAGFREVITDTTGA
;
A
#
# COMPACT_ATOMS: atom_id res chain seq x y z
N MET A 1 7.12 -4.58 5.02
CA MET A 1 6.50 -5.39 3.96
C MET A 1 5.56 -6.46 4.49
N ARG A 2 6.00 -7.46 5.28
CA ARG A 2 5.05 -8.48 5.79
C ARG A 2 3.90 -7.91 6.65
N SER A 3 4.16 -6.90 7.47
CA SER A 3 3.13 -6.19 8.25
C SER A 3 2.16 -5.42 7.34
N PHE A 4 2.70 -4.78 6.30
CA PHE A 4 1.93 -4.06 5.29
C PHE A 4 0.95 -4.99 4.58
N GLU A 5 1.43 -6.11 4.06
CA GLU A 5 0.57 -7.09 3.39
C GLU A 5 -0.44 -7.72 4.38
N ALA A 6 -0.10 -7.83 5.66
CA ALA A 6 -1.03 -8.33 6.67
C ALA A 6 -2.19 -7.35 6.89
N ALA A 7 -1.91 -6.04 6.91
CA ALA A 7 -2.93 -5.00 6.98
C ALA A 7 -3.82 -4.97 5.73
N GLU A 8 -3.24 -5.11 4.52
CA GLU A 8 -4.00 -5.23 3.28
C GLU A 8 -4.94 -6.44 3.29
N ARG A 9 -4.42 -7.63 3.62
CA ARG A 9 -5.24 -8.86 3.69
C ARG A 9 -6.33 -8.79 4.76
N ALA A 10 -6.08 -8.04 5.83
CA ALA A 10 -7.06 -7.81 6.90
C ALA A 10 -8.09 -6.72 6.53
N LEU A 11 -7.92 -6.02 5.39
CA LEU A 11 -8.70 -4.84 5.02
C LEU A 11 -8.69 -3.78 6.13
N ASP A 12 -7.55 -3.63 6.82
CA ASP A 12 -7.36 -2.67 7.91
C ASP A 12 -6.68 -1.41 7.37
N ALA A 13 -7.49 -0.44 6.96
CA ALA A 13 -7.01 0.79 6.35
C ALA A 13 -6.13 1.60 7.30
N ASP A 14 -6.49 1.70 8.59
CA ASP A 14 -5.74 2.51 9.53
C ASP A 14 -4.39 1.87 9.87
N HIS A 15 -4.33 0.55 10.05
CA HIS A 15 -3.05 -0.15 10.22
C HIS A 15 -2.16 -0.04 8.97
N LEU A 16 -2.75 -0.11 7.77
CA LEU A 16 -1.98 0.05 6.53
C LEU A 16 -1.37 1.44 6.42
N ILE A 17 -2.12 2.48 6.83
CA ILE A 17 -1.68 3.88 6.80
C ILE A 17 -0.46 4.12 7.68
N GLU A 18 -0.29 3.38 8.79
CA GLU A 18 0.89 3.50 9.66
C GLU A 18 2.22 3.18 8.95
N HIS A 19 2.18 2.54 7.78
CA HIS A 19 3.35 2.27 6.97
C HIS A 19 3.75 3.40 6.01
N PHE A 20 2.91 4.42 5.86
CA PHE A 20 3.22 5.59 5.03
C PHE A 20 3.82 6.70 5.87
N ALA A 21 4.82 7.39 5.30
CA ALA A 21 5.42 8.55 5.95
C ALA A 21 4.51 9.77 5.77
N PRO A 22 3.99 10.40 6.84
CA PRO A 22 3.15 11.59 6.77
C PRO A 22 4.01 12.84 6.55
N VAL A 23 4.69 12.93 5.41
CA VAL A 23 5.61 14.01 5.05
C VAL A 23 5.19 14.67 3.74
N ALA A 24 5.55 15.94 3.55
CA ALA A 24 5.17 16.72 2.37
C ALA A 24 5.66 16.11 1.04
N ASP A 25 6.77 15.38 1.07
CA ASP A 25 7.36 14.75 -0.11
C ASP A 25 6.78 13.37 -0.43
N PHE A 26 5.89 12.83 0.42
CA PHE A 26 5.24 11.55 0.16
C PHE A 26 4.40 11.62 -1.10
N HIS A 27 4.54 10.62 -1.96
CA HIS A 27 3.68 10.46 -3.11
C HIS A 27 3.64 9.00 -3.59
N VAL A 28 2.50 8.61 -4.16
CA VAL A 28 2.31 7.36 -4.89
C VAL A 28 1.95 7.68 -6.33
N TYR A 29 2.59 7.00 -7.28
CA TYR A 29 2.17 7.03 -8.67
C TYR A 29 1.20 5.90 -8.93
N ASN A 30 -0.04 6.24 -9.28
CA ASN A 30 -1.09 5.29 -9.61
C ASN A 30 -1.76 5.69 -10.92
N ASP A 31 -1.75 4.81 -11.94
CA ASP A 31 -2.35 5.04 -13.27
C ASP A 31 -2.04 6.42 -13.89
N GLY A 32 -0.78 6.86 -13.80
CA GLY A 32 -0.32 8.13 -14.35
C GLY A 32 -0.67 9.36 -13.49
N GLN A 33 -1.37 9.18 -12.37
CA GLN A 33 -1.63 10.21 -11.39
C GLN A 33 -0.62 10.16 -10.26
N ARG A 34 -0.19 11.34 -9.80
CA ARG A 34 0.60 11.50 -8.58
C ARG A 34 -0.37 11.82 -7.44
N LEU A 35 -0.46 10.91 -6.47
CA LEU A 35 -1.32 11.05 -5.30
C LEU A 35 -0.48 11.43 -4.09
N ASP A 36 -0.93 12.42 -3.33
CA ASP A 36 -0.32 12.80 -2.06
C ASP A 36 -0.80 11.91 -0.89
N TYR A 37 -0.26 12.16 0.31
CA TYR A 37 -0.58 11.37 1.49
C TYR A 37 -2.07 11.46 1.85
N GLU A 38 -2.66 12.65 1.83
CA GLU A 38 -4.07 12.85 2.18
C GLU A 38 -4.99 12.11 1.21
N THR A 39 -4.69 12.18 -0.09
CA THR A 39 -5.46 11.49 -1.13
C THR A 39 -5.35 9.97 -0.99
N VAL A 40 -4.14 9.42 -0.78
CA VAL A 40 -3.94 7.98 -0.60
C VAL A 40 -4.71 7.48 0.63
N THR A 41 -4.54 8.15 1.77
CA THR A 41 -5.19 7.72 3.02
C THR A 41 -6.72 7.84 2.96
N ALA A 42 -7.26 8.88 2.31
CA ALA A 42 -8.69 9.03 2.07
C ALA A 42 -9.25 7.94 1.14
N ASN A 43 -8.51 7.57 0.09
CA ASN A 43 -8.89 6.51 -0.83
C ASN A 43 -8.90 5.14 -0.13
N LEU A 44 -7.93 4.84 0.72
CA LEU A 44 -7.89 3.57 1.46
C LEU A 44 -9.09 3.44 2.42
N ARG A 45 -9.36 4.49 3.19
CA ARG A 45 -10.50 4.50 4.13
C ARG A 45 -11.86 4.38 3.44
N SER A 46 -12.00 4.99 2.26
CA SER A 46 -13.25 4.93 1.50
C SER A 46 -13.38 3.64 0.68
N GLY A 47 -12.28 3.09 0.17
CA GLY A 47 -12.26 1.91 -0.68
C GLY A 47 -12.29 0.57 0.08
N PHE A 48 -11.58 0.42 1.19
CA PHE A 48 -11.49 -0.87 1.88
C PHE A 48 -12.85 -1.47 2.29
N PRO A 49 -13.85 -0.69 2.75
CA PRO A 49 -15.18 -1.21 3.04
C PRO A 49 -15.92 -1.82 1.84
N SER A 50 -15.54 -1.49 0.59
CA SER A 50 -16.15 -2.08 -0.61
C SER A 50 -15.49 -3.39 -1.04
N LEU A 51 -14.37 -3.78 -0.43
CA LEU A 51 -13.60 -4.96 -0.78
C LEU A 51 -14.04 -6.17 0.04
N ARG A 52 -14.03 -7.35 -0.59
CA ARG A 52 -14.24 -8.64 0.09
C ARG A 52 -12.92 -9.27 0.50
N SER A 53 -11.92 -9.20 -0.38
CA SER A 53 -10.61 -9.82 -0.15
C SER A 53 -9.55 -9.19 -1.03
N ILE A 54 -8.33 -9.12 -0.51
CA ILE A 54 -7.11 -8.85 -1.26
C ILE A 54 -6.20 -10.07 -1.09
N GLU A 55 -5.80 -10.68 -2.19
CA GLU A 55 -4.90 -11.83 -2.23
C GLU A 55 -3.63 -11.48 -3.01
N GLY A 56 -2.48 -11.97 -2.55
CA GLY A 56 -1.19 -11.71 -3.19
C GLY A 56 -0.22 -10.97 -2.27
N GLY A 57 0.68 -10.20 -2.89
CA GLY A 57 1.68 -9.41 -2.19
C GLY A 57 2.95 -9.16 -3.00
N PHE A 58 4.02 -8.82 -2.29
CA PHE A 58 5.31 -8.50 -2.88
C PHE A 58 6.13 -9.75 -3.19
N HIS A 59 6.83 -9.72 -4.33
CA HIS A 59 7.80 -10.73 -4.74
C HIS A 59 9.09 -10.08 -5.25
N ASP A 60 10.17 -10.86 -5.33
CA ASP A 60 11.48 -10.40 -5.83
C ASP A 60 12.02 -9.14 -5.12
N MET A 61 11.76 -9.03 -3.82
CA MET A 61 12.13 -7.86 -3.04
C MET A 61 13.65 -7.72 -2.91
N ARG A 62 14.13 -6.49 -3.13
CA ARG A 62 15.49 -6.05 -2.88
C ARG A 62 15.48 -4.80 -2.02
N VAL A 63 16.42 -4.73 -1.09
CA VAL A 63 16.60 -3.58 -0.21
C VAL A 63 18.04 -3.10 -0.35
N ILE A 64 18.21 -1.81 -0.62
CA ILE A 64 19.51 -1.15 -0.73
C ILE A 64 19.57 -0.11 0.38
N VAL A 65 20.47 -0.29 1.34
CA VAL A 65 20.70 0.69 2.42
C VAL A 65 21.43 1.90 1.84
N LEU A 66 20.86 3.09 2.02
CA LEU A 66 21.41 4.35 1.52
C LEU A 66 22.14 5.13 2.61
N ALA A 67 21.59 5.08 3.84
CA ALA A 67 22.13 5.73 5.03
C ALA A 67 21.71 4.94 6.29
N SER A 68 22.12 5.39 7.48
CA SER A 68 21.76 4.75 8.76
C SER A 68 20.26 4.78 9.05
N ASP A 69 19.53 5.70 8.43
CA ASP A 69 18.10 5.96 8.61
C ASP A 69 17.29 5.86 7.31
N ALA A 70 17.91 5.42 6.21
CA ALA A 70 17.28 5.39 4.89
C ALA A 70 17.64 4.14 4.08
N ALA A 71 16.64 3.56 3.42
CA ALA A 71 16.81 2.45 2.48
C ALA A 71 15.87 2.61 1.28
N LEU A 72 16.29 2.10 0.13
CA LEU A 72 15.47 1.94 -1.07
C LEU A 72 14.99 0.49 -1.15
N GLY A 73 13.67 0.28 -1.18
CA GLY A 73 13.05 -1.00 -1.46
C GLY A 73 12.54 -1.07 -2.91
N THR A 74 12.82 -2.17 -3.61
CA THR A 74 12.22 -2.47 -4.92
C THR A 74 11.65 -3.88 -4.88
N ALA A 75 10.44 -4.08 -5.40
CA ALA A 75 9.79 -5.38 -5.47
C ALA A 75 8.83 -5.42 -6.66
N GLY A 76 8.54 -6.62 -7.16
CA GLY A 76 7.32 -6.83 -7.93
C GLY A 76 6.13 -6.91 -6.98
N PHE A 77 4.97 -6.43 -7.40
CA PHE A 77 3.74 -6.52 -6.63
C PHE A 77 2.65 -7.09 -7.51
N ARG A 78 1.96 -8.11 -7.00
CA ARG A 78 0.84 -8.74 -7.70
C ARG A 78 -0.26 -9.03 -6.71
N GLU A 79 -1.43 -8.49 -7.01
CA GLU A 79 -2.63 -8.71 -6.21
C GLU A 79 -3.84 -9.06 -7.07
N VAL A 80 -4.75 -9.79 -6.44
CA VAL A 80 -6.10 -10.03 -6.89
C VAL A 80 -7.02 -9.40 -5.85
N ILE A 81 -7.75 -8.39 -6.28
CA ILE A 81 -8.77 -7.72 -5.47
C ILE A 81 -10.11 -8.34 -5.85
N THR A 82 -10.93 -8.68 -4.86
CA THR A 82 -12.33 -9.03 -5.09
C THR A 82 -13.21 -8.05 -4.36
N ASP A 83 -14.14 -7.43 -5.09
CA ASP A 83 -15.09 -6.51 -4.50
C ASP A 83 -16.25 -7.26 -3.83
N THR A 84 -16.96 -6.58 -2.93
CA THR A 84 -18.17 -7.11 -2.28
C THR A 84 -19.30 -7.44 -3.26
N THR A 85 -19.27 -6.88 -4.47
CA THR A 85 -20.22 -7.16 -5.56
C THR A 85 -19.81 -8.37 -6.42
N GLY A 86 -18.65 -8.97 -6.18
CA GLY A 86 -18.21 -10.21 -6.83
C GLY A 86 -17.63 -10.05 -8.24
N ALA A 87 -17.30 -8.82 -8.65
CA ALA A 87 -16.43 -8.57 -9.81
C ALA A 87 -14.95 -8.76 -9.44
#